data_AF-A0A2H9PUH4-F1
#
_entry.id   AF-A0A2H9PUH4-F1
#
_cell.length_a   1.000
_cell.length_b   1.000
_cell.length_c   1.000
_cell.angle_alpha   90.00
_cell.angle_beta   90.00
_cell.angle_gamma   90.00
#
_symmetry.space_group_name_H-M   'P 1'
#
loop_
_entity.id
_entity.type
_entity.pdbx_description
1 polymer ?
#
loop_
_entity_poly.entity_id
_entity_poly.type
_entity_poly.pdbx_seq_one_letter_code
_entity_poly.pdbx_strand_id
1 'polypeptide(L)'
;MAEETFVLVSLDEGQAQAVASVLTNQKARRILDHISQVKSATETEIAQALAMPLSTVHYNLGILKKSGLADAPEYHYSDKGKEVSHWQAASKYIVIAPKKTEKLGRM
;
A
#
# COMPACT_ATOMS: atom_id res chain seq x y z
N MET A 1 12.99 7.80 -18.51
CA MET A 1 11.88 6.84 -18.63
C MET A 1 11.56 6.37 -17.23
N ALA A 2 10.30 6.46 -16.79
CA ALA A 2 9.95 6.04 -15.43
C ALA A 2 10.06 4.51 -15.37
N GLU A 3 10.84 3.98 -14.44
CA GLU A 3 10.80 2.53 -14.15
C GLU A 3 9.39 2.18 -13.67
N GLU A 4 8.72 1.33 -14.43
CA GLU A 4 7.42 0.77 -14.11
C GLU A 4 7.66 -0.45 -13.22
N THR A 5 7.44 -0.29 -11.91
CA THR A 5 7.52 -1.39 -10.95
C THR A 5 6.17 -2.11 -10.90
N PHE A 6 6.16 -3.37 -11.36
CA PHE A 6 5.00 -4.25 -11.31
C PHE A 6 5.08 -5.16 -10.09
N VAL A 7 4.00 -5.26 -9.31
CA VAL A 7 3.85 -6.34 -8.31
C VAL A 7 2.84 -7.35 -8.82
N LEU A 8 3.33 -8.57 -9.01
CA LEU A 8 2.52 -9.74 -9.29
C LEU A 8 2.00 -10.30 -7.97
N VAL A 9 0.71 -10.09 -7.69
CA VAL A 9 0.07 -10.67 -6.51
C VAL A 9 -0.50 -12.03 -6.89
N SER A 10 0.11 -13.09 -6.36
CA SER A 10 -0.51 -14.42 -6.38
C SER A 10 -1.62 -14.43 -5.33
N LEU A 11 -2.87 -14.46 -5.80
CA LEU A 11 -4.05 -14.56 -4.93
C LEU A 11 -4.17 -16.00 -4.41
N ASP A 12 -3.39 -16.35 -3.38
CA ASP A 12 -3.84 -17.38 -2.44
C ASP A 12 -5.05 -16.88 -1.64
N GLU A 13 -5.74 -17.76 -0.92
CA GLU A 13 -7.01 -17.42 -0.25
C GLU A 13 -6.85 -16.28 0.78
N GLY A 14 -5.73 -16.26 1.51
CA GLY A 14 -5.45 -15.25 2.53
C GLY A 14 -5.10 -13.88 1.92
N GLN A 15 -4.24 -13.86 0.91
CA GLN A 15 -3.87 -12.64 0.19
C GLN A 15 -5.04 -12.06 -0.60
N ALA A 16 -5.87 -12.92 -1.21
CA ALA A 16 -7.08 -12.49 -1.91
C ALA A 16 -8.04 -11.74 -0.98
N GLN A 17 -8.25 -12.26 0.23
CA GLN A 17 -9.11 -11.63 1.21
C GLN A 17 -8.54 -10.28 1.70
N ALA A 18 -7.23 -10.21 1.92
CA ALA A 18 -6.56 -8.97 2.31
C ALA A 18 -6.70 -7.89 1.23
N VAL A 19 -6.44 -8.22 -0.04
CA VAL A 19 -6.59 -7.30 -1.17
C VAL A 19 -8.06 -6.89 -1.34
N ALA A 20 -9.01 -7.82 -1.26
CA ALA A 20 -10.43 -7.51 -1.36
C ALA A 20 -10.90 -6.54 -0.26
N SER A 21 -10.36 -6.67 0.97
CA SER A 21 -10.67 -5.76 2.07
C SER A 21 -10.22 -4.33 1.78
N VAL A 22 -9.05 -4.14 1.15
CA VAL A 22 -8.56 -2.82 0.70
C VAL A 22 -9.47 -2.28 -0.40
N LEU A 23 -9.79 -3.10 -1.40
CA LEU A 23 -10.61 -2.69 -2.54
C LEU A 23 -12.02 -2.26 -2.15
N THR A 24 -12.58 -2.82 -1.07
CA THR A 24 -13.91 -2.45 -0.56
C THR A 24 -13.87 -1.28 0.43
N ASN A 25 -12.75 -1.07 1.13
CA ASN A 25 -12.58 0.00 2.12
C ASN A 25 -12.14 1.33 1.48
N GLN A 26 -13.05 2.32 1.48
CA GLN A 26 -12.78 3.65 0.91
C GLN A 26 -11.59 4.37 1.54
N LYS A 27 -11.38 4.23 2.85
CA LYS A 27 -10.29 4.92 3.55
C LYS A 27 -8.94 4.32 3.17
N ALA A 28 -8.87 2.99 3.08
CA ALA A 28 -7.68 2.29 2.62
C ALA A 28 -7.30 2.70 1.18
N ARG A 29 -8.28 2.77 0.27
CA ARG A 29 -8.05 3.25 -1.10
C ARG A 29 -7.51 4.68 -1.14
N ARG A 30 -8.13 5.60 -0.40
CA ARG A 30 -7.66 7.00 -0.33
C ARG A 30 -6.24 7.14 0.21
N ILE A 31 -5.86 6.31 1.19
CA ILE A 31 -4.49 6.28 1.72
C ILE A 31 -3.53 5.75 0.66
N LEU A 32 -3.87 4.63 -0.01
CA LEU A 32 -3.06 4.06 -1.07
C LEU A 32 -2.86 5.04 -2.23
N ASP A 33 -3.92 5.72 -2.67
CA ASP A 33 -3.85 6.72 -3.74
C ASP A 33 -2.90 7.86 -3.37
N HIS A 34 -2.95 8.34 -2.12
CA HIS A 34 -2.10 9.42 -1.64
C HIS A 34 -0.62 9.01 -1.60
N ILE A 35 -0.29 7.87 -0.99
CA ILE A 35 1.10 7.40 -0.90
C ILE A 35 1.67 6.94 -2.26
N SER A 36 0.82 6.73 -3.27
CA SER A 36 1.25 6.44 -4.65
C SER A 36 1.65 7.70 -5.43
N GLN A 37 1.23 8.89 -4.96
CA GLN A 37 1.55 10.17 -5.60
C GLN A 37 2.79 10.85 -5.01
N VAL A 38 3.25 10.41 -3.86
CA VAL A 38 4.43 10.93 -3.16
C VAL A 38 5.50 9.86 -3.05
N LYS A 39 6.76 10.25 -2.78
CA LYS A 39 7.85 9.29 -2.61
C LYS A 39 7.67 8.47 -1.33
N SER A 40 7.37 9.15 -0.22
CA SER A 40 7.03 8.55 1.06
C SER A 40 6.31 9.58 1.93
N ALA A 41 5.58 9.10 2.95
CA ALA A 41 4.92 9.95 3.94
C ALA A 41 4.81 9.24 5.29
N THR A 42 4.90 9.99 6.39
CA THR A 42 4.66 9.50 7.74
C THR A 42 3.17 9.33 8.02
N GLU A 43 2.79 8.52 9.03
CA GLU A 43 1.37 8.37 9.40
C GLU A 43 0.69 9.70 9.73
N THR A 44 1.44 10.62 10.36
CA THR A 44 0.94 11.95 10.74
C THR A 44 0.69 12.82 9.50
N GLU A 45 1.59 12.82 8.52
CA GLU A 45 1.42 13.56 7.27
C GLU A 45 0.22 13.04 6.49
N ILE A 46 0.06 11.71 6.39
CA ILE A 46 -1.10 11.09 5.73
C ILE A 46 -2.40 11.49 6.43
N ALA A 47 -2.43 11.45 7.76
CA ALA A 47 -3.60 11.84 8.56
C ALA A 47 -4.00 13.30 8.32
N GLN A 48 -3.02 14.20 8.28
CA GLN A 48 -3.24 15.62 8.00
C GLN A 48 -3.72 15.85 6.56
N ALA A 49 -3.01 15.28 5.57
CA ALA A 49 -3.31 15.46 4.15
C ALA A 49 -4.71 14.95 3.78
N LEU A 50 -5.16 13.86 4.41
CA LEU A 50 -6.46 13.25 4.12
C LEU A 50 -7.58 13.66 5.09
N ALA A 51 -7.27 14.51 6.07
CA ALA A 51 -8.16 14.89 7.16
C ALA A 51 -8.79 13.66 7.86
N MET A 52 -7.95 12.67 8.17
CA MET A 52 -8.36 11.41 8.82
C MET A 52 -7.79 11.33 10.25
N PRO A 53 -8.51 10.69 11.20
CA PRO A 53 -7.94 10.39 12.51
C PRO A 53 -6.70 9.51 12.40
N LEU A 54 -5.65 9.79 13.18
CA LEU A 54 -4.39 9.05 13.15
C LEU A 54 -4.60 7.54 13.39
N SER A 55 -5.50 7.17 14.31
CA SER A 55 -5.87 5.76 14.56
C SER A 55 -6.49 5.08 13.35
N THR A 56 -7.25 5.82 12.55
CA THR A 56 -7.83 5.33 11.30
C THR A 56 -6.74 5.12 10.25
N VAL A 57 -5.80 6.05 10.13
CA VAL A 57 -4.66 5.91 9.22
C VAL A 57 -3.82 4.70 9.60
N HIS A 58 -3.41 4.59 10.87
CA HIS A 58 -2.64 3.47 11.39
C HIS A 58 -3.29 2.11 11.09
N TYR A 59 -4.59 1.98 11.38
CA TYR A 59 -5.34 0.76 11.09
C TYR A 59 -5.33 0.39 9.60
N ASN A 60 -5.57 1.36 8.72
CA ASN A 60 -5.63 1.11 7.28
C ASN A 60 -4.25 0.85 6.66
N LEU A 61 -3.19 1.50 7.15
CA LEU A 61 -1.81 1.19 6.75
C LEU A 61 -1.42 -0.24 7.13
N GLY A 62 -1.90 -0.72 8.28
CA GLY A 62 -1.76 -2.13 8.67
C GLY A 62 -2.42 -3.10 7.68
N ILE A 63 -3.62 -2.77 7.18
CA ILE A 63 -4.29 -3.58 6.14
C ILE A 63 -3.50 -3.53 4.83
N LEU A 64 -3.08 -2.33 4.40
CA LEU A 64 -2.32 -2.15 3.16
C LEU A 64 -1.00 -2.93 3.20
N LYS A 65 -0.30 -2.91 4.34
CA LYS A 65 0.91 -3.71 4.56
C LYS A 65 0.65 -5.20 4.44
N LYS A 66 -0.42 -5.70 5.08
CA LYS A 66 -0.80 -7.13 5.00
C LYS A 66 -1.14 -7.57 3.58
N SER A 67 -1.75 -6.68 2.79
CA SER A 67 -2.05 -6.93 1.38
C SER A 67 -0.86 -6.77 0.43
N GLY A 68 0.30 -6.35 0.94
CA GLY A 68 1.50 -6.09 0.12
C GLY A 68 1.40 -4.86 -0.79
N LEU A 69 0.40 -4.01 -0.59
CA LEU A 69 0.17 -2.82 -1.42
C LEU A 69 0.92 -1.57 -0.92
N ALA A 70 1.33 -1.58 0.34
CA ALA A 70 2.15 -0.53 0.94
C ALA A 70 3.25 -1.14 1.81
N ASP A 71 4.37 -0.46 1.92
CA ASP A 71 5.43 -0.82 2.87
C ASP A 71 5.97 0.43 3.57
N ALA A 72 6.87 0.20 4.53
CA ALA A 72 7.57 1.26 5.24
C ALA A 72 9.02 0.85 5.49
N PRO A 73 9.89 0.96 4.48
CA PRO A 73 11.26 0.44 4.54
C PRO A 73 12.19 1.41 5.28
N GLU A 74 11.85 2.69 5.30
CA GLU A 74 12.62 3.74 5.95
C GLU A 74 11.94 4.20 7.24
N TYR A 75 12.75 4.60 8.21
CA TYR A 75 12.28 5.24 9.43
C TYR A 75 13.31 6.29 9.89
N HIS A 76 12.84 7.21 10.72
CA HIS A 76 13.71 8.16 11.43
C HIS A 76 13.29 8.26 12.89
N TYR A 77 14.14 8.86 13.73
CA TYR A 77 13.77 9.20 15.10
C TYR A 77 13.22 10.63 15.13
N SER A 78 12.06 10.81 15.75
CA SER A 78 11.54 12.13 16.11
C SER A 78 12.42 12.81 17.15
N ASP A 79 12.22 14.13 17.36
CA ASP A 79 12.88 14.90 18.42
C ASP A 79 12.70 14.30 19.83
N LYS A 80 11.66 13.48 20.02
CA LYS A 80 11.35 12.78 21.27
C LYS A 80 11.91 11.34 21.31
N GLY A 81 12.77 10.98 20.37
CA GLY A 81 13.39 9.66 20.27
C GLY A 81 12.46 8.53 19.86
N LYS A 82 11.25 8.82 19.37
CA LYS A 82 10.33 7.79 18.84
C LYS A 82 10.61 7.51 17.38
N GLU A 83 10.60 6.25 16.99
CA GLU A 83 10.68 5.84 15.58
C GLU A 83 9.43 6.29 14.83
N VAL A 84 9.65 6.84 13.64
CA VAL A 84 8.63 7.32 12.72
C VAL A 84 8.88 6.69 11.37
N SER A 85 8.01 5.75 11.01
CA SER A 85 8.04 5.03 9.75
C SER A 85 7.59 5.90 8.58
N HIS A 86 8.29 5.76 7.46
CA HIS A 86 7.97 6.40 6.19
C HIS A 86 7.27 5.40 5.29
N TRP A 87 5.99 5.63 5.02
CA TRP A 87 5.13 4.76 4.22
C TRP A 87 5.17 5.14 2.75
N GLN A 88 5.18 4.15 1.89
CA GLN A 88 5.14 4.31 0.44
C GLN A 88 4.29 3.20 -0.20
N ALA A 89 3.82 3.43 -1.43
CA ALA A 89 3.23 2.36 -2.22
C ALA A 89 4.32 1.32 -2.56
N ALA A 90 4.03 0.04 -2.35
CA ALA A 90 5.00 -1.03 -2.62
C ALA A 90 5.31 -1.17 -4.13
N SER A 91 4.47 -0.63 -5.00
CA SER A 91 4.61 -0.67 -6.46
C SER A 91 3.61 0.26 -7.16
N LYS A 92 3.85 0.55 -8.45
CA LYS A 92 3.04 1.47 -9.26
C LYS A 92 1.89 0.76 -10.00
N TYR A 93 2.01 -0.55 -10.21
CA TYR A 93 1.00 -1.34 -10.92
C TYR A 93 0.71 -2.66 -10.20
N ILE A 94 -0.59 -2.95 -10.02
CA ILE A 94 -1.11 -4.21 -9.48
C ILE A 94 -1.68 -5.01 -10.64
N VAL A 95 -1.13 -6.20 -10.91
CA VAL A 95 -1.65 -7.12 -11.93
C VAL A 95 -2.31 -8.30 -11.24
N ILE A 96 -3.62 -8.47 -11.47
CA ILE A 96 -4.41 -9.60 -10.97
C ILE A 96 -4.63 -10.58 -12.12
N ALA A 97 -4.07 -11.78 -12.00
CA ALA A 97 -4.22 -12.83 -13.01
C ALA A 97 -4.76 -14.13 -12.36
N PRO A 98 -5.63 -14.88 -13.06
CA PRO A 98 -6.08 -16.18 -12.57
C PRO A 98 -4.93 -17.20 -12.61
N LYS A 99 -4.89 -18.12 -11.62
CA LYS A 99 -3.87 -19.19 -11.51
C LYS A 99 -3.73 -20.04 -12.77
N LYS A 100 -4.77 -20.14 -13.61
CA LYS A 100 -4.69 -20.73 -14.96
C LYS A 100 -4.72 -19.63 -16.01
N THR A 101 -3.53 -19.19 -16.40
CA THR A 101 -3.36 -18.41 -17.63
C THR A 101 -2.27 -19.06 -18.47
N GLU A 102 -2.56 -20.21 -19.10
CA GLU A 102 -1.70 -20.81 -20.15
C GLU A 102 -1.56 -19.90 -21.40
N LYS A 103 -2.12 -18.69 -21.41
CA LYS A 103 -2.19 -17.82 -22.58
C LYS A 103 -1.66 -16.39 -22.40
N LEU A 104 -0.95 -16.07 -21.31
CA LEU A 104 -0.30 -14.75 -21.17
C LEU A 104 1.11 -14.69 -21.77
N GLY A 105 1.46 -15.61 -22.67
CA GLY A 105 2.79 -15.73 -23.29
C GLY A 105 2.75 -15.93 -24.81
N ARG A 106 1.70 -15.48 -25.49
CA ARG A 106 1.72 -15.33 -26.97
C ARG A 106 1.40 -13.89 -27.34
N MET A 107 2.40 -13.03 -27.21
CA MET A 107 2.58 -11.86 -28.05
C MET A 107 3.98 -11.93 -28.62
#